data_AF-A0A9E2J9M0-F1
#
_entry.id   AF-A0A9E2J9M0-F1
#
_cell.length_a   1.000
_cell.length_b   1.000
_cell.length_c   1.000
_cell.angle_alpha   90.00
_cell.angle_beta   90.00
_cell.angle_gamma   90.00
#
_symmetry.space_group_name_H-M   'P 1'
#
loop_
_entity.id
_entity.type
_entity.pdbx_description
1 polymer ?
#
loop_
_entity_poly.entity_id
_entity_poly.type
_entity_poly.pdbx_seq_one_letter_code
_entity_poly.pdbx_strand_id
1 'polypeptide(L)'
;DEDLDDPGRIAYISRVDEAIRRVNEGKADLACILNPTRMEHVQDIAEAGLIMPRKSTYFYPKVTTGLVMNLLNPFEEIEPAC
;
A
#
# COMPACT_ATOMS: atom_id res chain seq x y z
N ASP A 1 17.37 -5.90 2.07
CA ASP A 1 15.94 -5.58 2.20
C ASP A 1 15.64 -4.08 2.12
N GLU A 2 16.52 -3.19 2.59
CA GLU A 2 16.32 -1.73 2.57
C GLU A 2 16.20 -1.12 1.15
N ASP A 3 16.83 -1.72 0.14
CA ASP A 3 16.82 -1.21 -1.25
C ASP A 3 15.52 -1.50 -2.04
N LEU A 4 14.67 -2.42 -1.58
CA LEU A 4 13.50 -2.89 -2.35
C LEU A 4 12.34 -1.90 -2.36
N ASP A 5 12.42 -0.86 -1.54
CA ASP A 5 11.35 0.11 -1.31
C ASP A 5 11.84 1.56 -1.41
N ASP A 6 12.94 1.80 -2.14
CA ASP A 6 13.45 3.14 -2.43
C ASP A 6 12.37 3.97 -3.16
N PRO A 7 11.76 4.97 -2.49
CA PRO A 7 10.69 5.77 -3.07
C PRO A 7 11.17 6.62 -4.25
N GLY A 8 12.49 6.80 -4.41
CA GLY A 8 13.09 7.44 -5.59
C GLY A 8 13.10 6.55 -6.83
N ARG A 9 12.89 5.23 -6.67
CA ARG A 9 12.96 4.23 -7.77
C ARG A 9 11.63 3.53 -8.04
N ILE A 10 10.87 3.18 -7.01
CA ILE A 10 9.64 2.37 -7.15
C ILE A 10 8.44 3.10 -6.55
N ALA A 11 7.45 3.40 -7.40
CA ALA A 11 6.18 3.98 -6.99
C ALA A 11 5.06 2.93 -6.96
N TYR A 12 4.25 2.95 -5.90
CA TYR A 12 3.09 2.07 -5.74
C TYR A 12 1.81 2.87 -5.94
N ILE A 13 0.98 2.44 -6.90
CA ILE A 13 -0.22 3.17 -7.32
C ILE A 13 -1.42 2.21 -7.25
N SER A 14 -2.48 2.63 -6.55
CA SER A 14 -3.67 1.80 -6.34
C SER A 14 -4.67 1.85 -7.50
N ARG A 15 -4.48 2.76 -8.47
CA ARG A 15 -5.35 2.93 -9.62
C ARG A 15 -4.61 2.79 -10.94
N VAL A 16 -5.18 2.00 -11.84
CA VAL A 16 -4.57 1.68 -13.15
C VAL A 16 -4.49 2.90 -14.07
N ASP A 17 -5.51 3.76 -14.08
CA ASP A 17 -5.56 4.99 -14.88
C ASP A 17 -4.42 5.96 -14.51
N GLU A 18 -4.14 6.10 -13.21
CA GLU A 18 -3.02 6.90 -12.74
C GLU A 18 -1.66 6.31 -13.15
N ALA A 19 -1.50 4.99 -13.04
CA ALA A 19 -0.26 4.32 -13.45
C ALA A 19 0.04 4.54 -14.94
N ILE A 20 -0.97 4.36 -15.80
CA ILE A 20 -0.86 4.61 -17.25
C ILE A 20 -0.51 6.07 -17.51
N ARG A 21 -1.17 7.02 -16.83
CA ARG A 21 -0.90 8.45 -17.00
C ARG A 21 0.56 8.79 -16.67
N ARG A 22 1.12 8.23 -15.59
CA ARG A 22 2.52 8.51 -15.21
C ARG A 22 3.54 8.02 -16.24
N VAL A 23 3.28 6.88 -16.87
CA VAL A 23 4.13 6.39 -17.97
C VAL A 23 4.00 7.31 -19.19
N ASN A 24 2.77 7.68 -19.58
CA ASN A 24 2.55 8.58 -20.72
C ASN A 24 3.16 9.98 -20.53
N GLU A 25 3.22 10.47 -19.29
CA GLU A 25 3.84 11.75 -18.94
C GLU A 25 5.37 11.67 -18.76
N GLY A 26 5.98 10.50 -18.93
CA GLY A 26 7.43 10.29 -18.73
C GLY A 26 7.87 10.37 -17.26
N LYS A 27 6.94 10.25 -16.31
CA LYS A 27 7.22 10.23 -14.86
C LYS A 27 7.64 8.85 -14.35
N ALA A 28 7.46 7.80 -15.16
CA ALA A 28 7.88 6.44 -14.89
C ALA A 28 8.22 5.75 -16.21
N ASP A 29 9.26 4.90 -16.20
CA ASP A 29 9.68 4.16 -17.40
C ASP A 29 8.77 2.97 -17.71
N LEU A 30 8.15 2.38 -16.68
CA LEU A 30 7.31 1.19 -16.78
C LEU A 30 6.23 1.17 -15.70
N ALA A 31 5.07 0.61 -16.02
CA ALA A 31 4.03 0.26 -15.06
C ALA A 31 3.73 -1.25 -15.11
N CYS A 32 3.76 -1.91 -13.95
CA CYS A 32 3.37 -3.30 -13.79
C CYS A 32 1.96 -3.37 -13.19
N ILE A 33 1.00 -3.91 -13.94
CA ILE A 33 -0.39 -4.08 -13.48
C ILE A 33 -0.56 -5.53 -13.04
N LEU A 34 -0.91 -5.73 -11.77
CA LEU A 34 -1.08 -7.05 -11.17
C LEU A 34 -2.57 -7.38 -11.02
N ASN A 35 -2.89 -8.67 -11.07
CA ASN A 35 -4.21 -9.14 -10.68
C ASN A 35 -4.45 -8.84 -9.19
N PRO A 36 -5.67 -8.42 -8.80
CA PRO A 36 -5.98 -8.15 -7.41
C PRO A 36 -5.87 -9.43 -6.58
N THR A 37 -5.25 -9.32 -5.41
CA THR A 37 -5.20 -10.40 -4.42
C THR A 37 -6.61 -10.69 -3.92
N ARG A 38 -7.03 -11.96 -4.02
CA ARG A 38 -8.33 -12.39 -3.55
C ARG A 38 -8.36 -12.54 -2.03
N MET A 39 -9.54 -12.40 -1.44
CA MET A 39 -9.71 -12.52 0.02
C MET A 39 -9.40 -13.92 0.55
N GLU A 40 -9.61 -14.97 -0.25
CA GLU A 40 -9.29 -16.34 0.15
C GLU A 40 -7.78 -16.49 0.36
N HIS A 41 -6.94 -15.97 -0.55
CA HIS A 41 -5.49 -16.02 -0.40
C HIS A 41 -4.99 -15.30 0.85
N VAL A 42 -5.62 -14.18 1.21
CA VAL A 42 -5.25 -13.44 2.43
C VAL A 42 -5.54 -14.28 3.68
N GLN A 43 -6.68 -14.98 3.70
CA GLN A 43 -7.05 -15.88 4.80
C GLN A 43 -6.08 -17.06 4.87
N ASP A 44 -5.80 -17.72 3.74
CA ASP A 44 -4.89 -18.87 3.69
C ASP A 44 -3.49 -18.53 4.23
N ILE A 45 -2.94 -17.36 3.84
CA ILE A 45 -1.64 -16.88 4.32
C ILE A 45 -1.67 -16.63 5.84
N ALA A 46 -2.74 -16.02 6.34
CA ALA A 46 -2.88 -15.72 7.76
C ALA A 46 -3.06 -16.98 8.61
N GLU A 47 -3.85 -17.95 8.14
CA GLU A 47 -4.05 -19.25 8.79
C GLU A 47 -2.74 -20.06 8.83
N ALA A 48 -1.90 -19.92 7.80
CA ALA A 48 -0.56 -20.51 7.78
C ALA A 48 0.46 -19.80 8.69
N GLY A 49 0.08 -18.70 9.37
CA GLY A 49 0.98 -17.90 10.21
C GLY A 49 2.05 -17.15 9.41
N LEU A 50 1.82 -16.93 8.11
CA LEU A 50 2.74 -16.24 7.21
C LEU A 50 2.36 -14.77 7.03
N ILE A 51 3.28 -14.01 6.45
CA ILE A 51 3.10 -12.57 6.20
C ILE A 51 3.00 -12.34 4.69
N MET A 52 2.00 -11.56 4.28
CA MET A 52 1.88 -11.10 2.90
C MET A 52 3.08 -10.21 2.51
N PRO A 53 3.61 -10.32 1.28
CA PRO A 53 4.65 -9.42 0.81
C PRO A 53 4.23 -7.95 0.97
N ARG A 54 5.19 -7.06 1.23
CA ARG A 54 4.90 -5.63 1.42
C ARG A 54 4.19 -5.06 0.19
N LYS A 55 3.18 -4.21 0.42
CA LYS A 55 2.45 -3.46 -0.62
C LYS A 55 1.78 -4.36 -1.69
N SER A 56 1.53 -5.63 -1.36
CA SER A 56 0.87 -6.61 -2.25
C SER A 56 -0.67 -6.61 -2.19
N THR A 57 -1.25 -5.88 -1.23
CA THR A 57 -2.70 -5.78 -1.04
C THR A 57 -3.12 -4.35 -0.70
N TYR A 58 -4.25 -3.90 -1.26
CA TYR A 58 -4.84 -2.59 -0.98
C TYR A 58 -6.31 -2.77 -0.55
N PHE A 59 -6.61 -2.54 0.73
CA PHE A 59 -7.98 -2.62 1.25
C PHE A 59 -8.72 -1.29 1.06
N TYR A 60 -9.87 -1.34 0.38
CA TYR A 60 -10.73 -0.18 0.17
C TYR A 60 -12.21 -0.52 0.41
N PRO A 61 -12.96 0.32 1.14
CA PRO A 61 -12.47 1.47 1.91
C PRO A 61 -11.59 1.02 3.08
N LYS A 62 -10.66 1.88 3.52
CA LYS A 62 -9.93 1.63 4.76
C LYS A 62 -10.93 1.57 5.91
N VAL A 63 -10.78 0.58 6.78
CA VAL A 63 -11.68 0.41 7.93
C VAL A 63 -11.67 1.68 8.79
N THR A 64 -12.85 2.26 8.98
CA THR A 64 -13.03 3.47 9.80
C THR A 64 -12.84 3.19 11.29
N THR A 65 -12.82 1.92 11.68
CA THR A 65 -12.56 1.48 13.06
C THR A 65 -11.25 2.04 13.62
N GLY A 66 -10.26 2.32 12.78
CA GLY A 66 -9.03 3.00 13.18
C GLY A 66 -9.28 4.35 13.87
N LEU A 67 -10.31 5.10 13.47
CA LEU A 67 -10.68 6.37 14.10
C LEU A 67 -11.32 6.19 15.50
N VAL A 68 -11.88 5.01 15.77
CA VAL A 68 -12.50 4.68 17.06
C VAL A 68 -11.49 4.04 18.01
N MET A 69 -10.62 3.16 17.47
CA MET A 69 -9.57 2.48 18.24
C MET A 69 -8.38 3.39 18.53
N ASN A 70 -8.09 4.34 17.64
CA ASN A 70 -7.07 5.37 17.81
C ASN A 70 -7.72 6.75 17.69
N LEU A 71 -8.30 7.21 18.81
CA LEU A 71 -8.94 8.53 18.87
C LEU A 71 -7.92 9.62 18.57
N LEU A 72 -8.28 10.56 17.70
CA LEU A 72 -7.46 11.74 17.42
C LEU A 72 -7.36 12.59 18.69
N ASN A 73 -6.19 12.59 19.32
CA ASN A 73 -5.91 13.48 20.45
C ASN A 73 -5.40 14.82 19.89
N PRO A 74 -6.12 15.94 20.09
CA PRO A 74 -5.71 17.25 19.59
C PRO A 74 -4.43 17.79 20.24
N PHE A 75 -3.92 17.13 21.29
CA PHE A 75 -2.68 17.49 21.98
C PHE A 75 -1.55 16.46 21.78
N GLU A 76 -1.73 15.51 20.86
CA GLU A 76 -0.66 14.57 20.51
C GLU A 76 0.44 15.30 19.73
N GLU A 77 1.65 15.33 20.28
CA GLU A 77 2.83 15.79 19.56
C GLU A 77 3.24 14.72 18.56
N ILE A 78 3.04 14.99 17.27
CA ILE A 78 3.47 14.07 16.21
C ILE A 78 4.97 14.28 15.97
N GLU A 79 5.79 13.34 16.43
CA GLU A 79 7.17 13.27 15.96
C GLU A 79 7.16 12.94 14.46
N PRO A 80 7.88 13.71 13.61
CA PRO A 80 7.92 13.43 12.19
C PRO A 80 8.57 12.06 11.97
N ALA A 81 7.88 11.19 11.25
CA ALA A 81 8.46 9.93 10.81
C ALA A 81 9.70 10.23 9.95
N CYS A 82 10.85 9.69 10.37
CA CYS A 82 12.13 9.75 9.67
C CYS A 82 12.04 9.20 8.23
#